data_AF-A0A804JG36-F1
#
_entry.id   AF-A0A804JG36-F1
#
_cell.length_a   1.000
_cell.length_b   1.000
_cell.length_c   1.000
_cell.angle_alpha   90.00
_cell.angle_beta   90.00
_cell.angle_gamma   90.00
#
_symmetry.space_group_name_H-M   'P 1'
#
loop_
_entity.id
_entity.type
_entity.pdbx_description
1 polymer ?
#
loop_
_entity_poly.entity_id
_entity_poly.type
_entity_poly.pdbx_seq_one_letter_code
_entity_poly.pdbx_strand_id
1 'polypeptide(L)'
;MSSFVVGLRRFLGALALLLLAHQAAAAEPLAFVGRSGSKLVAAGLTVCRTWAFNDGGNPALQSSPGVYNEKMFQGLDFAVSEAKNHGIRLVMSLINNFKDFGGKTQYVQWARDAGEAIKTDDDFYTNAKVKQYYKNHVLKVLTRVNTITKVAYKDDPTIMTWDLMNEPRCPSEPSGQTVTQAWVKEMAAYTKSIDSKHLLQVGFEGFYGSSTPDKIGLYNPGGYKYGTDFIIGNQVNEIDYTTIHAYPDAW
;
A
#
# COMPACT_ATOMS: atom_id res chain seq x y z
N MET A 1 6.93 -11.03 -12.98
CA MET A 1 7.22 -9.62 -13.31
C MET A 1 5.86 -8.99 -13.59
N SER A 2 5.28 -8.26 -12.64
CA SER A 2 3.91 -7.78 -12.75
C SER A 2 3.91 -6.40 -13.44
N SER A 3 3.44 -6.33 -14.69
CA SER A 3 3.29 -5.07 -15.42
C SER A 3 1.97 -4.40 -15.03
N PHE A 4 1.98 -3.09 -14.77
CA PHE A 4 0.77 -2.29 -14.62
C PHE A 4 0.77 -1.21 -15.70
N VAL A 5 -0.38 -0.94 -16.31
CA VAL A 5 -0.54 0.09 -17.35
C VAL A 5 -1.36 1.25 -16.78
N VAL A 6 -0.81 2.45 -16.84
CA VAL A 6 -1.55 3.70 -16.62
C VAL A 6 -1.34 4.57 -17.86
N GLY A 7 -2.34 4.66 -18.74
CA GLY A 7 -2.27 5.43 -19.98
C GLY A 7 -1.25 4.92 -21.02
N LEU A 8 -1.01 5.71 -22.07
CA LEU A 8 -0.18 5.38 -23.26
C LEU A 8 1.32 5.09 -22.99
N ARG A 9 1.75 4.92 -21.73
CA ARG A 9 3.13 4.58 -21.36
C ARG A 9 3.15 3.27 -20.58
N ARG A 10 3.88 2.28 -21.10
CA ARG A 10 4.04 0.96 -20.46
C ARG A 10 4.95 1.10 -19.23
N PHE A 11 4.47 0.68 -18.06
CA PHE A 11 5.27 0.60 -16.84
C PHE A 11 5.49 -0.88 -16.48
N LEU A 12 6.75 -1.30 -16.37
CA LEU A 12 7.13 -2.62 -15.88
C LEU A 12 7.58 -2.45 -14.42
N GLY A 13 6.68 -2.72 -13.47
CA GLY A 13 6.96 -2.60 -12.03
C GLY A 13 7.60 -3.89 -11.52
N ALA A 14 8.91 -3.87 -11.26
CA ALA A 14 9.54 -4.95 -10.50
C ALA A 14 9.21 -4.75 -9.00
N LEU A 15 8.58 -5.77 -8.42
CA LEU A 15 8.15 -5.86 -7.03
C LEU A 15 9.38 -5.92 -6.12
N ALA A 16 9.78 -4.80 -5.52
CA ALA A 16 10.84 -4.78 -4.52
C ALA A 16 10.29 -5.12 -3.14
N LEU A 17 9.82 -6.36 -2.98
CA LEU A 17 9.50 -7.00 -1.70
C LEU A 17 10.74 -7.13 -0.78
N LEU A 18 11.91 -6.66 -1.23
CA LEU A 18 13.21 -6.73 -0.57
C LEU A 18 13.59 -5.47 0.25
N LEU A 19 12.84 -4.36 0.14
CA LEU A 19 13.26 -3.08 0.74
C LEU A 19 12.80 -2.85 2.18
N LEU A 20 11.78 -3.57 2.65
CA LEU A 20 11.34 -3.54 4.06
C LEU A 20 11.54 -4.86 4.81
N ALA A 21 11.88 -5.92 4.08
CA ALA A 21 12.01 -7.27 4.63
C ALA A 21 13.41 -7.64 5.14
N HIS A 22 14.42 -6.77 5.00
CA HIS A 22 15.77 -7.06 5.50
C HIS A 22 16.51 -5.81 6.00
N GLN A 23 16.28 -5.47 7.27
CA GLN A 23 17.21 -4.71 8.11
C GLN A 23 17.21 -5.38 9.49
N ALA A 24 18.33 -5.86 10.02
CA ALA A 24 19.01 -5.08 11.06
C ALA A 24 20.47 -5.48 11.38
N ALA A 25 21.27 -6.15 10.52
CA ALA A 25 22.58 -6.67 11.02
C ALA A 25 23.82 -6.73 10.09
N ALA A 26 23.87 -6.17 8.88
CA ALA A 26 25.12 -6.25 8.08
C ALA A 26 25.42 -4.97 7.28
N ALA A 27 26.69 -4.77 6.93
CA ALA A 27 27.23 -3.59 6.22
C ALA A 27 26.99 -3.58 4.69
N GLU A 28 26.41 -4.63 4.12
CA GLU A 28 26.09 -4.81 2.68
C GLU A 28 24.75 -4.23 2.11
N PRO A 29 23.74 -3.76 2.89
CA PRO A 29 22.41 -3.40 2.38
C PRO A 29 22.35 -2.17 1.47
N LEU A 30 23.11 -1.10 1.76
CA LEU A 30 23.04 0.14 0.98
C LEU A 30 23.50 -0.09 -0.46
N ALA A 31 24.55 -0.90 -0.63
CA ALA A 31 25.05 -1.32 -1.93
C ALA A 31 24.04 -2.20 -2.69
N PHE A 32 23.22 -3.01 -2.00
CA PHE A 32 22.19 -3.82 -2.65
C PHE A 32 21.05 -2.98 -3.26
N VAL A 33 20.64 -1.90 -2.59
CA VAL A 33 19.61 -0.98 -3.12
C VAL A 33 20.13 -0.27 -4.37
N GLY A 34 21.33 0.31 -4.32
CA GLY A 34 21.94 0.96 -5.49
C GLY A 34 22.19 -0.03 -6.65
N ARG A 35 22.62 -1.27 -6.35
CA ARG A 35 22.76 -2.35 -7.35
C ARG A 35 21.41 -2.73 -7.96
N SER A 36 20.35 -2.80 -7.16
CA SER A 36 19.00 -3.10 -7.64
C SER A 36 18.46 -1.96 -8.50
N GLY A 37 18.60 -0.71 -8.06
CA GLY A 37 18.25 0.47 -8.84
C GLY A 37 18.95 0.51 -10.19
N SER A 38 20.26 0.23 -10.22
CA SER A 38 21.05 0.13 -11.45
C SER A 38 20.53 -0.95 -12.40
N LYS A 39 20.11 -2.12 -11.88
CA LYS A 39 19.49 -3.18 -12.69
C LYS A 39 18.13 -2.77 -13.25
N LEU A 40 17.30 -2.07 -12.47
CA LEU A 40 16.00 -1.55 -12.92
C LEU A 40 16.18 -0.55 -14.07
N VAL A 41 17.12 0.39 -13.92
CA VAL A 41 17.44 1.36 -14.96
C VAL A 41 17.99 0.68 -16.21
N ALA A 42 18.91 -0.30 -16.06
CA ALA A 42 19.43 -1.08 -17.19
C ALA A 42 18.32 -1.85 -17.93
N ALA A 43 17.25 -2.25 -17.22
CA ALA A 43 16.06 -2.87 -17.80
C ALA A 43 15.02 -1.86 -18.34
N GLY A 44 15.32 -0.55 -18.31
CA GLY A 44 14.44 0.51 -18.80
C GLY A 44 13.25 0.83 -17.88
N LEU A 45 13.30 0.41 -16.61
CA LEU A 45 12.21 0.58 -15.65
C LEU A 45 12.27 1.95 -14.99
N THR A 46 11.13 2.65 -14.97
CA THR A 46 11.03 4.04 -14.48
C THR A 46 10.14 4.19 -13.24
N VAL A 47 9.41 3.14 -12.85
CA VAL A 47 8.52 3.12 -11.68
C VAL A 47 8.75 1.83 -10.90
N CYS A 48 8.82 1.93 -9.57
CA CYS A 48 8.92 0.81 -8.65
C CYS A 48 7.77 0.90 -7.62
N ARG A 49 7.04 -0.20 -7.42
CA ARG A 49 6.05 -0.33 -6.35
C ARG A 49 6.71 -1.00 -5.14
N THR A 50 6.60 -0.37 -3.98
CA THR A 50 7.20 -0.82 -2.71
C THR A 50 6.25 -0.58 -1.54
N TRP A 51 6.52 -1.23 -0.41
CA TRP A 51 5.77 -1.04 0.82
C TRP A 51 6.28 0.17 1.59
N ALA A 52 5.41 0.78 2.38
CA ALA A 52 5.73 1.79 3.39
C ALA A 52 5.32 1.31 4.79
N PHE A 53 5.19 -0.01 4.96
CA PHE A 53 4.71 -0.67 6.17
C PHE A 53 5.59 -1.88 6.52
N ASN A 54 5.69 -2.14 7.82
CA ASN A 54 6.11 -3.41 8.40
C ASN A 54 5.63 -3.36 9.85
N ASP A 55 4.45 -3.94 10.08
CA ASP A 55 3.64 -3.70 11.26
C ASP A 55 3.76 -4.88 12.24
N GLY A 56 4.20 -4.58 13.45
CA GLY A 56 4.48 -5.60 14.47
C GLY A 56 5.71 -6.47 14.15
N GLY A 57 6.08 -7.32 15.11
CA GLY A 57 7.25 -8.20 14.98
C GLY A 57 8.61 -7.51 15.16
N ASN A 58 9.68 -8.17 14.72
CA ASN A 58 11.05 -7.66 14.74
C ASN A 58 11.84 -8.21 13.53
N PRO A 59 12.38 -7.36 12.65
CA PRO A 59 12.27 -5.89 12.63
C PRO A 59 10.86 -5.42 12.26
N ALA A 60 10.45 -4.26 12.77
CA ALA A 60 9.19 -3.59 12.43
C ALA A 60 9.44 -2.12 12.13
N LEU A 61 8.76 -1.58 11.12
CA LEU A 61 8.68 -0.13 10.92
C LEU A 61 7.80 0.49 11.99
N GLN A 62 6.61 -0.09 12.23
CA GLN A 62 5.69 0.30 13.28
C GLN A 62 5.52 -0.87 14.24
N SER A 63 6.13 -0.80 15.42
CA SER A 63 6.14 -1.91 16.38
C SER A 63 4.85 -2.00 17.19
N SER A 64 4.19 -0.87 17.44
CA SER A 64 2.87 -0.74 18.06
C SER A 64 2.18 0.52 17.54
N PRO A 65 0.88 0.74 17.80
CA PRO A 65 0.16 1.88 17.23
C PRO A 65 0.84 3.22 17.54
N GLY A 66 1.33 3.91 16.50
CA GLY A 66 2.01 5.20 16.65
C GLY A 66 3.47 5.14 17.09
N VAL A 67 4.05 3.96 17.33
CA VAL A 67 5.46 3.78 17.73
C VAL A 67 6.26 3.23 16.56
N TYR A 68 7.30 3.97 16.17
CA TYR A 68 8.07 3.70 14.96
C TYR A 68 9.54 3.46 15.25
N ASN A 69 10.13 2.52 14.50
CA ASN A 69 11.57 2.31 14.50
C ASN A 69 12.25 3.29 13.55
N GLU A 70 13.00 4.24 14.13
CA GLU A 70 13.69 5.28 13.35
C GLU A 70 14.70 4.70 12.36
N LYS A 71 15.40 3.60 12.70
CA LYS A 71 16.35 2.97 11.76
C LYS A 71 15.63 2.39 10.53
N MET A 72 14.45 1.80 10.72
CA MET A 72 13.63 1.32 9.61
C MET A 72 13.12 2.47 8.74
N PHE A 73 12.71 3.59 9.35
CA PHE A 73 12.33 4.79 8.61
C PHE A 73 13.51 5.38 7.82
N GLN A 74 14.72 5.39 8.38
CA GLN A 74 15.93 5.79 7.67
C GLN A 74 16.25 4.85 6.49
N GLY A 75 15.93 3.56 6.62
CA GLY A 75 15.94 2.62 5.51
C GLY A 75 15.02 3.03 4.36
N LEU A 76 13.80 3.44 4.69
CA LEU A 76 12.83 3.95 3.72
C LEU A 76 13.29 5.29 3.11
N ASP A 77 13.86 6.19 3.93
CA ASP A 77 14.44 7.46 3.48
C ASP A 77 15.53 7.23 2.43
N PHE A 78 16.39 6.23 2.68
CA PHE A 78 17.44 5.82 1.77
C PHE A 78 16.88 5.28 0.45
N ALA A 79 15.87 4.41 0.50
CA ALA A 79 15.22 3.88 -0.69
C ALA A 79 14.62 5.00 -1.57
N VAL A 80 13.97 6.00 -0.96
CA VAL A 80 13.48 7.19 -1.66
C VAL A 80 14.65 7.99 -2.27
N SER A 81 15.72 8.21 -1.52
CA SER A 81 16.89 8.95 -2.03
C SER A 81 17.58 8.24 -3.21
N GLU A 82 17.66 6.91 -3.18
CA GLU A 82 18.25 6.12 -4.26
C GLU A 82 17.35 6.09 -5.49
N ALA A 83 16.04 5.95 -5.30
CA ALA A 83 15.09 6.06 -6.40
C ALA A 83 15.25 7.41 -7.12
N LYS A 84 15.42 8.50 -6.35
CA LYS A 84 15.70 9.84 -6.89
C LYS A 84 17.00 9.87 -7.70
N ASN A 85 18.09 9.33 -7.15
CA ASN A 85 19.40 9.29 -7.81
C ASN A 85 19.37 8.52 -9.13
N HIS A 86 18.49 7.51 -9.24
CA HIS A 86 18.33 6.69 -10.43
C HIS A 86 17.17 7.13 -11.35
N GLY A 87 16.48 8.23 -11.05
CA GLY A 87 15.34 8.70 -11.84
C GLY A 87 14.12 7.76 -11.82
N ILE A 88 14.01 6.91 -10.80
CA ILE A 88 12.91 5.99 -10.58
C ILE A 88 11.83 6.68 -9.73
N ARG A 89 10.56 6.50 -10.10
CA ARG A 89 9.41 6.95 -9.32
C ARG A 89 8.86 5.82 -8.44
N LEU A 90 8.30 6.18 -7.27
CA LEU A 90 7.80 5.21 -6.30
C LEU A 90 6.27 5.20 -6.19
N VAL A 91 5.69 4.01 -6.17
CA VAL A 91 4.32 3.75 -5.69
C VAL A 91 4.43 3.11 -4.31
N MET A 92 3.88 3.74 -3.29
CA MET A 92 4.08 3.34 -1.88
C MET A 92 2.76 2.86 -1.26
N SER A 93 2.66 1.55 -1.01
CA SER A 93 1.52 0.96 -0.30
C SER A 93 1.63 1.23 1.20
N LEU A 94 0.56 1.69 1.81
CA LEU A 94 0.52 2.15 3.20
C LEU A 94 0.19 1.06 4.21
N ILE A 95 -0.39 -0.06 3.78
CA ILE A 95 -0.62 -1.26 4.60
C ILE A 95 -0.82 -2.49 3.70
N ASN A 96 -0.80 -3.70 4.27
CA ASN A 96 -1.16 -4.95 3.62
C ASN A 96 -2.55 -5.46 4.02
N ASN A 97 -3.26 -6.11 3.09
CA ASN A 97 -4.42 -6.94 3.42
C ASN A 97 -4.02 -8.28 4.05
N PHE A 98 -2.88 -8.84 3.65
CA PHE A 98 -2.37 -10.12 4.17
C PHE A 98 -1.51 -9.94 5.41
N LYS A 99 -1.14 -11.06 6.03
CA LYS A 99 -0.36 -11.12 7.27
C LYS A 99 1.13 -10.81 7.08
N ASP A 100 1.62 -10.87 5.84
CA ASP A 100 3.01 -10.58 5.54
C ASP A 100 3.33 -9.14 5.91
N PHE A 101 4.35 -8.97 6.76
CA PHE A 101 4.74 -7.69 7.36
C PHE A 101 3.59 -7.04 8.17
N GLY A 102 2.76 -7.87 8.80
CA GLY A 102 1.69 -7.46 9.71
C GLY A 102 0.34 -7.33 9.02
N GLY A 103 0.13 -6.22 8.33
CA GLY A 103 -1.11 -5.91 7.63
C GLY A 103 -2.33 -5.72 8.52
N LYS A 104 -3.53 -5.79 7.94
CA LYS A 104 -4.80 -5.52 8.66
C LYS A 104 -4.98 -6.40 9.89
N THR A 105 -4.51 -7.65 9.85
CA THR A 105 -4.53 -8.59 10.98
C THR A 105 -3.79 -8.02 12.20
N GLN A 106 -2.62 -7.40 12.01
CA GLN A 106 -1.85 -6.82 13.11
C GLN A 106 -2.55 -5.60 13.71
N TYR A 107 -3.19 -4.78 12.88
CA TYR A 107 -3.92 -3.60 13.32
C TYR A 107 -5.14 -3.95 14.17
N VAL A 108 -5.91 -4.96 13.76
CA VAL A 108 -7.03 -5.43 14.58
C VAL A 108 -6.54 -6.15 15.83
N GLN A 109 -5.37 -6.80 15.81
CA GLN A 109 -4.77 -7.39 17.00
C GLN A 109 -4.39 -6.32 18.03
N TRP A 110 -3.77 -5.21 17.61
CA TRP A 110 -3.50 -4.09 18.51
C TRP A 110 -4.78 -3.51 19.13
N ALA A 111 -5.88 -3.49 18.38
CA ALA A 111 -7.16 -3.08 18.91
C ALA A 111 -7.73 -4.07 19.95
N ARG A 112 -7.60 -5.39 19.70
CA ARG A 112 -7.96 -6.44 20.68
C ARG A 112 -7.18 -6.27 21.97
N ASP A 113 -5.86 -6.08 21.87
CA ASP A 113 -4.98 -5.89 23.03
C ASP A 113 -5.34 -4.61 23.81
N ALA A 114 -5.91 -3.61 23.12
CA ALA A 114 -6.42 -2.38 23.69
C ALA A 114 -7.91 -2.45 24.12
N GLY A 115 -8.48 -3.66 24.21
CA GLY A 115 -9.83 -3.92 24.73
C GLY A 115 -10.99 -3.77 23.75
N GLU A 116 -10.73 -3.59 22.45
CA GLU A 116 -11.79 -3.50 21.45
C GLU A 116 -12.41 -4.88 21.16
N ALA A 117 -13.73 -4.90 21.00
CA ALA A 117 -14.45 -6.08 20.56
C ALA A 117 -14.26 -6.29 19.04
N ILE A 118 -13.24 -7.07 18.68
CA ILE A 118 -12.94 -7.46 17.29
C ILE A 118 -13.40 -8.90 17.05
N LYS A 119 -14.24 -9.10 16.05
CA LYS A 119 -14.75 -10.38 15.58
C LYS A 119 -13.87 -10.97 14.48
N THR A 120 -13.43 -10.15 13.52
CA THR A 120 -12.68 -10.62 12.35
C THR A 120 -11.61 -9.61 11.93
N ASP A 121 -10.71 -10.02 11.03
CA ASP A 121 -9.71 -9.11 10.48
C ASP A 121 -10.32 -8.02 9.57
N ASP A 122 -11.55 -8.22 9.10
CA ASP A 122 -12.28 -7.22 8.31
C ASP A 122 -12.86 -6.09 9.17
N ASP A 123 -12.86 -6.23 10.50
CA ASP A 123 -13.17 -5.11 11.40
C ASP A 123 -12.14 -3.98 11.28
N PHE A 124 -11.01 -4.22 10.59
CA PHE A 124 -10.12 -3.17 10.13
C PHE A 124 -10.85 -2.05 9.37
N TYR A 125 -11.84 -2.42 8.55
CA TYR A 125 -12.56 -1.46 7.71
C TYR A 125 -13.63 -0.67 8.48
N THR A 126 -14.06 -1.13 9.65
CA THR A 126 -15.25 -0.62 10.34
C THR A 126 -14.96 -0.09 11.74
N ASN A 127 -14.08 -0.73 12.51
CA ASN A 127 -13.76 -0.34 13.88
C ASN A 127 -13.07 1.03 13.91
N ALA A 128 -13.63 1.97 14.67
CA ALA A 128 -13.18 3.36 14.71
C ALA A 128 -11.73 3.50 15.22
N LYS A 129 -11.32 2.70 16.21
CA LYS A 129 -9.96 2.73 16.76
C LYS A 129 -8.94 2.20 15.76
N VAL A 130 -9.27 1.12 15.06
CA VAL A 130 -8.42 0.56 14.00
C VAL A 130 -8.26 1.55 12.84
N LYS A 131 -9.36 2.17 12.39
CA LYS A 131 -9.31 3.24 11.39
C LYS A 131 -8.45 4.42 11.86
N GLN A 132 -8.50 4.78 13.14
CA GLN A 132 -7.65 5.83 13.68
C GLN A 132 -6.17 5.44 13.70
N TYR A 133 -5.84 4.18 14.02
CA TYR A 133 -4.45 3.68 13.90
C TYR A 133 -3.94 3.81 12.47
N TYR A 134 -4.75 3.42 11.47
CA TYR A 134 -4.38 3.58 10.07
C TYR A 134 -4.17 5.05 9.70
N LYS A 135 -5.09 5.95 10.07
CA LYS A 135 -4.95 7.40 9.83
C LYS A 135 -3.68 7.98 10.45
N ASN A 136 -3.35 7.57 11.68
CA ASN A 136 -2.11 7.97 12.34
C ASN A 136 -0.87 7.50 11.55
N HIS A 137 -0.92 6.32 10.96
CA HIS A 137 0.15 5.80 10.10
C HIS A 137 0.28 6.58 8.79
N VAL A 138 -0.82 6.84 8.10
CA VAL A 138 -0.85 7.69 6.90
C VAL A 138 -0.24 9.05 7.20
N LEU A 139 -0.67 9.71 8.28
CA LEU A 139 -0.12 11.00 8.68
C LEU A 139 1.39 10.91 8.93
N LYS A 140 1.84 9.89 9.67
CA LYS A 140 3.27 9.72 10.01
C LYS A 140 4.13 9.52 8.76
N VAL A 141 3.70 8.69 7.82
CA VAL A 141 4.45 8.41 6.59
C VAL A 141 4.47 9.62 5.67
N LEU A 142 3.31 10.22 5.36
CA LEU A 142 3.22 11.33 4.43
C LEU A 142 4.00 12.57 4.92
N THR A 143 3.97 12.82 6.23
CA THR A 143 4.67 13.99 6.83
C THR A 143 6.11 13.70 7.26
N ARG A 144 6.62 12.48 7.02
CA ARG A 144 8.02 12.14 7.30
C ARG A 144 8.95 13.06 6.51
N VAL A 145 9.82 13.78 7.21
CA VAL A 145 10.95 14.49 6.59
C VAL A 145 12.07 13.50 6.37
N ASN A 146 12.39 13.25 5.10
CA ASN A 146 13.45 12.34 4.71
C ASN A 146 14.79 12.80 5.30
N THR A 147 15.46 11.94 6.05
CA THR A 147 16.72 12.30 6.73
C THR A 147 17.89 12.56 5.79
N ILE A 148 17.82 12.12 4.54
CA ILE A 148 18.87 12.28 3.52
C ILE A 148 18.53 13.47 2.62
N THR A 149 17.35 13.48 1.99
CA THR A 149 16.97 14.53 1.04
C THR A 149 16.50 15.81 1.72
N LYS A 150 16.16 15.75 3.02
CA LYS A 150 15.58 16.83 3.83
C LYS A 150 14.21 17.34 3.32
N VAL A 151 13.55 16.56 2.44
CA VAL A 151 12.23 16.86 1.90
C VAL A 151 11.19 15.99 2.61
N ALA A 152 10.03 16.55 2.95
CA ALA A 152 8.91 15.75 3.45
C ALA A 152 8.39 14.83 2.34
N TYR A 153 7.99 13.60 2.66
CA TYR A 153 7.52 12.65 1.64
C TYR A 153 6.36 13.21 0.81
N LYS A 154 5.40 13.91 1.44
CA LYS A 154 4.32 14.62 0.76
C LYS A 154 4.76 15.73 -0.20
N ASP A 155 6.02 16.14 -0.16
CA ASP A 155 6.61 17.17 -1.00
C ASP A 155 7.70 16.62 -1.96
N ASP A 156 8.01 15.31 -1.91
CA ASP A 156 9.10 14.71 -2.69
C ASP A 156 8.58 14.08 -4.00
N PRO A 157 8.86 14.68 -5.18
CA PRO A 157 8.34 14.21 -6.48
C PRO A 157 8.94 12.87 -6.92
N THR A 158 9.86 12.29 -6.15
CA THR A 158 10.32 10.91 -6.34
C THR A 158 9.20 9.92 -6.05
N ILE A 159 8.35 10.22 -5.07
CA ILE A 159 7.11 9.48 -4.85
C ILE A 159 6.13 9.93 -5.94
N MET A 160 5.49 8.98 -6.60
CA MET A 160 4.49 9.23 -7.64
C MET A 160 3.09 8.99 -7.10
N THR A 161 2.91 7.96 -6.27
CA THR A 161 1.60 7.54 -5.80
C THR A 161 1.61 6.98 -4.40
N TRP A 162 0.61 7.37 -3.61
CA TRP A 162 0.18 6.64 -2.42
C TRP A 162 -0.81 5.54 -2.79
N ASP A 163 -0.61 4.36 -2.23
CA ASP A 163 -1.47 3.18 -2.41
C ASP A 163 -2.11 2.86 -1.05
N LEU A 164 -3.43 2.95 -0.95
CA LEU A 164 -4.14 2.88 0.33
C LEU A 164 -3.90 1.55 1.05
N MET A 165 -3.95 0.43 0.34
CA MET A 165 -3.76 -0.91 0.88
C MET A 165 -3.41 -1.88 -0.24
N ASN A 166 -2.38 -2.70 -0.04
CA ASN A 166 -2.09 -3.80 -0.96
C ASN A 166 -3.21 -4.85 -0.92
N GLU A 167 -3.87 -5.05 -2.07
CA GLU A 167 -4.80 -6.15 -2.35
C GLU A 167 -5.94 -6.28 -1.32
N PRO A 168 -6.74 -5.23 -1.07
CA PRO A 168 -7.80 -5.25 -0.06
C PRO A 168 -8.86 -6.31 -0.38
N ARG A 169 -9.29 -7.06 0.63
CA ARG A 169 -10.38 -8.03 0.56
C ARG A 169 -11.23 -7.97 1.83
N CYS A 170 -12.53 -8.24 1.71
CA CYS A 170 -13.47 -8.23 2.83
C CYS A 170 -14.48 -9.38 2.73
N PRO A 171 -14.04 -10.65 2.91
CA PRO A 171 -14.92 -11.80 2.79
C PRO A 171 -16.10 -11.81 3.78
N SER A 172 -16.01 -11.12 4.91
CA SER A 172 -17.14 -10.97 5.85
C SER A 172 -18.26 -10.06 5.31
N GLU A 173 -17.97 -9.22 4.32
CA GLU A 173 -18.93 -8.36 3.64
C GLU A 173 -18.71 -8.45 2.11
N PRO A 174 -19.22 -9.50 1.46
CA PRO A 174 -18.92 -9.77 0.05
C PRO A 174 -19.48 -8.75 -0.94
N SER A 175 -20.40 -7.87 -0.54
CA SER A 175 -21.05 -6.97 -1.50
C SER A 175 -20.09 -5.93 -2.08
N GLY A 176 -19.03 -5.60 -1.32
CA GLY A 176 -18.02 -4.61 -1.65
C GLY A 176 -18.29 -3.23 -1.05
N GLN A 177 -19.46 -3.01 -0.44
CA GLN A 177 -19.84 -1.70 0.09
C GLN A 177 -18.96 -1.23 1.25
N THR A 178 -18.62 -2.10 2.20
CA THR A 178 -17.82 -1.73 3.38
C THR A 178 -16.45 -1.21 2.99
N VAL A 179 -15.73 -1.93 2.13
CA VAL A 179 -14.41 -1.47 1.65
C VAL A 179 -14.59 -0.26 0.76
N THR A 180 -15.50 -0.35 -0.21
CA THR A 180 -15.45 0.52 -1.39
C THR A 180 -16.18 1.85 -1.19
N GLN A 181 -17.35 1.84 -0.55
CA GLN A 181 -18.18 3.04 -0.37
C GLN A 181 -17.99 3.72 0.98
N ALA A 182 -17.52 2.98 2.00
CA ALA A 182 -17.22 3.54 3.31
C ALA A 182 -15.71 3.77 3.49
N TRP A 183 -14.91 2.70 3.54
CA TRP A 183 -13.52 2.82 3.94
C TRP A 183 -12.65 3.57 2.92
N VAL A 184 -12.72 3.23 1.62
CA VAL A 184 -11.94 3.92 0.57
C VAL A 184 -12.30 5.39 0.51
N LYS A 185 -13.60 5.74 0.53
CA LYS A 185 -14.05 7.13 0.52
C LYS A 185 -13.50 7.92 1.71
N GLU A 186 -13.54 7.34 2.91
CA GLU A 186 -13.02 7.98 4.12
C GLU A 186 -11.50 8.15 4.08
N MET A 187 -10.77 7.10 3.72
CA MET A 187 -9.30 7.10 3.74
C MET A 187 -8.70 7.89 2.59
N ALA A 188 -9.35 7.90 1.43
CA ALA A 188 -8.90 8.69 0.29
C ALA A 188 -9.04 10.19 0.57
N ALA A 189 -10.21 10.62 1.08
CA ALA A 189 -10.42 12.00 1.52
C ALA A 189 -9.41 12.41 2.60
N TYR A 190 -9.17 11.54 3.60
CA TYR A 190 -8.19 11.82 4.65
C TYR A 190 -6.76 11.95 4.10
N THR A 191 -6.33 11.03 3.22
CA THR A 191 -5.00 11.07 2.60
C THR A 191 -4.81 12.33 1.77
N LYS A 192 -5.78 12.68 0.91
CA LYS A 192 -5.74 13.92 0.11
C LYS A 192 -5.81 15.20 0.95
N SER A 193 -6.40 15.16 2.15
CA SER A 193 -6.38 16.30 3.08
C SER A 193 -4.98 16.60 3.62
N ILE A 194 -4.09 15.61 3.67
CA ILE A 194 -2.69 15.75 4.09
C ILE A 194 -1.81 16.09 2.88
N ASP A 195 -2.05 15.43 1.75
CA ASP A 195 -1.26 15.52 0.53
C ASP A 195 -2.15 15.51 -0.72
N SER A 196 -2.28 16.69 -1.35
CA SER A 196 -3.00 16.88 -2.60
C SER A 196 -2.08 16.95 -3.84
N LYS A 197 -0.77 16.70 -3.67
CA LYS A 197 0.22 16.77 -4.76
C LYS A 197 0.42 15.42 -5.43
N HIS A 198 0.50 14.36 -4.63
CA HIS A 198 0.73 13.00 -5.14
C HIS A 198 -0.55 12.35 -5.65
N LEU A 199 -0.38 11.43 -6.60
CA LEU A 199 -1.49 10.57 -7.02
C LEU A 199 -1.88 9.63 -5.87
N LEU A 200 -3.11 9.16 -5.89
CA LEU A 200 -3.67 8.22 -4.94
C LEU A 200 -4.41 7.13 -5.70
N GLN A 201 -4.18 5.88 -5.29
CA GLN A 201 -4.88 4.70 -5.78
C GLN A 201 -5.19 3.75 -4.62
N VAL A 202 -6.09 2.80 -4.83
CA VAL A 202 -6.61 1.96 -3.75
C VAL A 202 -5.73 0.74 -3.44
N GLY A 203 -5.17 0.11 -4.47
CA GLY A 203 -4.41 -1.13 -4.42
C GLY A 203 -5.25 -2.36 -4.78
N PHE A 204 -6.34 -2.16 -5.51
CA PHE A 204 -7.24 -3.24 -5.91
C PHE A 204 -6.56 -4.27 -6.80
N GLU A 205 -6.94 -5.53 -6.58
CA GLU A 205 -6.66 -6.64 -7.49
C GLU A 205 -7.56 -6.60 -8.74
N GLY A 206 -8.66 -5.83 -8.71
CA GLY A 206 -9.53 -5.62 -9.87
C GLY A 206 -10.85 -6.38 -9.84
N PHE A 207 -11.23 -6.99 -8.71
CA PHE A 207 -12.45 -7.79 -8.63
C PHE A 207 -13.72 -6.96 -8.74
N TYR A 208 -14.67 -7.44 -9.53
CA TYR A 208 -16.01 -6.88 -9.65
C TYR A 208 -16.88 -7.23 -8.44
N GLY A 209 -17.75 -6.30 -8.07
CA GLY A 209 -18.66 -6.44 -6.93
C GLY A 209 -20.12 -6.32 -7.34
N SER A 210 -20.97 -6.03 -6.36
CA SER A 210 -22.43 -6.07 -6.55
C SER A 210 -22.98 -4.99 -7.49
N SER A 211 -22.20 -3.95 -7.82
CA SER A 211 -22.58 -2.96 -8.85
C SER A 211 -22.55 -3.52 -10.27
N THR A 212 -21.82 -4.62 -10.49
CA THR A 212 -21.64 -5.25 -11.80
C THR A 212 -21.75 -6.77 -11.72
N PRO A 213 -22.91 -7.31 -11.30
CA PRO A 213 -23.08 -8.74 -11.03
C PRO A 213 -22.75 -9.63 -12.23
N ASP A 214 -23.11 -9.20 -13.44
CA ASP A 214 -22.86 -9.94 -14.68
C ASP A 214 -21.36 -10.13 -14.98
N LYS A 215 -20.50 -9.26 -14.43
CA LYS A 215 -19.05 -9.34 -14.62
C LYS A 215 -18.37 -10.31 -13.66
N ILE A 216 -19.00 -10.63 -12.54
CA ILE A 216 -18.40 -11.47 -11.49
C ILE A 216 -18.11 -12.86 -12.06
N GLY A 217 -19.12 -13.54 -12.61
CA GLY A 217 -18.95 -14.89 -13.15
C GLY A 217 -18.04 -14.97 -14.38
N LEU A 218 -17.85 -13.85 -15.09
CA LEU A 218 -17.06 -13.80 -16.32
C LEU A 218 -15.58 -13.48 -16.09
N TYR A 219 -15.29 -12.61 -15.12
CA TYR A 219 -13.95 -12.02 -14.98
C TYR A 219 -13.32 -12.21 -13.61
N ASN A 220 -14.10 -12.42 -12.55
CA ASN A 220 -13.49 -12.72 -11.26
C ASN A 220 -13.03 -14.18 -11.25
N PRO A 221 -11.85 -14.47 -10.68
CA PRO A 221 -11.42 -15.83 -10.41
C PRO A 221 -12.50 -16.65 -9.70
N GLY A 222 -12.81 -17.82 -10.26
CA GLY A 222 -13.84 -18.72 -9.76
C GLY A 222 -15.26 -18.14 -9.69
N GLY A 223 -15.52 -16.97 -10.29
CA GLY A 223 -16.82 -16.31 -10.21
C GLY A 223 -17.17 -15.82 -8.80
N TYR A 224 -16.18 -15.57 -7.94
CA TYR A 224 -16.41 -15.19 -6.54
C TYR A 224 -16.45 -13.67 -6.32
N LYS A 225 -17.11 -13.27 -5.23
CA LYS A 225 -16.98 -11.93 -4.65
C LYS A 225 -15.89 -11.94 -3.58
N TYR A 226 -15.03 -10.92 -3.61
CA TYR A 226 -13.90 -10.79 -2.68
C TYR A 226 -14.07 -9.65 -1.66
N GLY A 227 -15.27 -9.05 -1.60
CA GLY A 227 -15.56 -7.92 -0.70
C GLY A 227 -15.03 -6.59 -1.20
N THR A 228 -14.75 -6.47 -2.49
CA THR A 228 -14.41 -5.24 -3.19
C THR A 228 -15.29 -5.06 -4.42
N ASP A 229 -15.37 -3.83 -4.92
CA ASP A 229 -16.06 -3.51 -6.16
C ASP A 229 -15.23 -2.53 -7.00
N PHE A 230 -14.57 -3.07 -8.02
CA PHE A 230 -13.65 -2.32 -8.88
C PHE A 230 -14.27 -1.07 -9.52
N ILE A 231 -15.56 -1.09 -9.88
CA ILE A 231 -16.17 0.05 -10.57
C ILE A 231 -16.39 1.20 -9.60
N ILE A 232 -17.18 0.97 -8.56
CA ILE A 232 -17.60 2.05 -7.67
C ILE A 232 -16.46 2.53 -6.76
N GLY A 233 -15.40 1.71 -6.57
CA GLY A 233 -14.24 2.08 -5.79
C GLY A 233 -13.31 3.05 -6.48
N ASN A 234 -13.18 2.89 -7.80
CA ASN A 234 -12.42 3.82 -8.62
C ASN A 234 -13.24 5.04 -9.05
N GLN A 235 -14.53 5.13 -8.69
CA GLN A 235 -15.36 6.32 -8.87
C GLN A 235 -15.31 7.27 -7.67
N VAL A 236 -14.56 6.94 -6.62
CA VAL A 236 -14.28 7.86 -5.52
C VAL A 236 -13.43 9.01 -6.05
N ASN A 237 -13.86 10.27 -5.87
CA ASN A 237 -13.29 11.46 -6.48
C ASN A 237 -11.78 11.64 -6.21
N GLU A 238 -11.32 11.19 -5.06
CA GLU A 238 -9.93 11.29 -4.63
C GLU A 238 -9.00 10.24 -5.24
N ILE A 239 -9.53 9.25 -5.96
CA ILE A 239 -8.74 8.20 -6.62
C ILE A 239 -8.39 8.64 -8.05
N ASP A 240 -7.09 8.71 -8.35
CA ASP A 240 -6.59 9.28 -9.60
C ASP A 240 -6.44 8.26 -10.73
N TYR A 241 -6.24 6.98 -10.40
CA TYR A 241 -6.18 5.90 -11.38
C TYR A 241 -6.49 4.53 -10.77
N THR A 242 -6.75 3.56 -11.63
CA THR A 242 -7.18 2.21 -11.26
C THR A 242 -6.04 1.19 -11.31
N THR A 243 -6.09 0.17 -10.47
CA THR A 243 -5.16 -0.97 -10.50
C THR A 243 -5.89 -2.30 -10.65
N ILE A 244 -5.23 -3.25 -11.31
CA ILE A 244 -5.61 -4.67 -11.36
C ILE A 244 -4.38 -5.50 -11.09
N HIS A 245 -4.53 -6.63 -10.41
CA HIS A 245 -3.49 -7.64 -10.24
C HIS A 245 -3.93 -8.87 -11.04
N ALA A 246 -2.99 -9.71 -11.46
CA ALA A 246 -3.31 -10.91 -12.23
C ALA A 246 -2.33 -12.03 -11.86
N TYR A 247 -2.88 -13.08 -11.25
CA TYR A 247 -2.12 -14.29 -10.89
C TYR A 247 -2.86 -15.54 -11.38
N PRO A 248 -2.94 -15.79 -12.70
CA PRO A 248 -3.72 -16.90 -13.26
C PRO A 248 -3.33 -18.28 -12.73
N ASP A 249 -2.06 -18.48 -12.36
CA ASP A 249 -1.59 -19.76 -11.81
C ASP A 249 -2.00 -19.99 -10.34
N ALA A 250 -2.39 -18.92 -9.62
CA ALA A 250 -2.76 -18.97 -8.21
C ALA A 250 -4.29 -18.84 -7.99
N TRP A 251 -5.04 -18.54 -9.05
CA TRP A 251 -6.47 -18.20 -9.06
C TRP A 251 -7.27 -19.31 -9.73
#